data_AF-A0A7S2XQK1-F1
#
_entry.id   AF-A0A7S2XQK1-F1
#
_cell.length_a   1.000
_cell.length_b   1.000
_cell.length_c   1.000
_cell.angle_alpha   90.00
_cell.angle_beta   90.00
_cell.angle_gamma   90.00
#
_symmetry.space_group_name_H-M   'P 1'
#
loop_
_entity.id
_entity.type
_entity.pdbx_description
1 polymer ?
#
loop_
_entity_poly.entity_id
_entity_poly.type
_entity_poly.pdbx_seq_one_letter_code
_entity_poly.pdbx_strand_id
1 'polypeptide(L)'
;KKVEALPFMPILSPLRCEWVTPNDINSIDSLRVVTYNLLSDSNAGQEGSAAYLYPQCDPEHLLRKRRMPMIIYELLAYQADLICLQEVDMLVYDTLLRPVLSDKGYQGFYSNKIGNTREGCAMFWSLDRFEALTEDEPQTFPIRDLFPLGKNEDQSGFLEDWTSVVDMKNLLEAHDDLREMIEDKLGHVLQIATLTLKNGERVGSMAMPSKILVANTHLYYHGMAGHIRLMQLLMACYCIEKERCKDGERYPFVFAGDFNSAVRSGAVQLMLRRTVGPTGSTWKHLHS
;
A
#
# COMPACT_ATOMS: atom_id res chain seq x y z
N LYS A 1 -12.68 -23.32 -20.28
CA LYS A 1 -11.28 -23.56 -20.71
C LYS A 1 -10.46 -23.87 -19.46
N LYS A 2 -9.50 -24.81 -19.51
CA LYS A 2 -8.58 -25.05 -18.37
C LYS A 2 -7.83 -23.75 -18.08
N VAL A 3 -7.64 -23.42 -16.79
CA VAL A 3 -6.80 -22.29 -16.37
C VAL A 3 -5.39 -22.56 -16.90
N GLU A 4 -4.81 -21.57 -17.58
CA GLU A 4 -3.44 -21.63 -18.07
C GLU A 4 -2.49 -21.89 -16.90
N ALA A 5 -1.53 -22.80 -17.05
CA ALA A 5 -0.51 -23.00 -16.03
C ALA A 5 0.35 -21.74 -15.93
N LEU A 6 0.78 -21.38 -14.72
CA LEU A 6 1.68 -20.24 -14.56
C LEU A 6 2.98 -20.49 -15.35
N PRO A 7 3.52 -19.47 -16.03
CA PRO A 7 4.75 -19.62 -16.81
C PRO A 7 5.93 -19.98 -15.90
N PHE A 8 6.88 -20.75 -16.44
CA PHE A 8 8.14 -21.00 -15.76
C PHE A 8 8.99 -19.73 -15.76
N MET A 9 9.35 -19.25 -14.57
CA MET A 9 10.17 -18.09 -14.35
C MET A 9 11.44 -18.53 -13.61
N PRO A 10 12.62 -18.51 -14.22
CA PRO A 10 13.83 -19.13 -13.66
C PRO A 10 14.16 -18.70 -12.21
N ILE A 11 13.84 -17.46 -11.85
CA ILE A 11 14.08 -16.90 -10.51
C ILE A 11 12.94 -17.25 -9.54
N LEU A 12 11.68 -17.16 -9.98
CA LEU A 12 10.51 -17.28 -9.11
C LEU A 12 10.01 -18.72 -8.97
N SER A 13 10.04 -19.50 -10.06
CA SER A 13 9.52 -20.88 -10.08
C SER A 13 10.15 -21.80 -9.04
N PRO A 14 11.48 -21.75 -8.77
CA PRO A 14 12.08 -22.54 -7.69
C PRO A 14 11.57 -22.13 -6.30
N LEU A 15 11.31 -20.84 -6.08
CA LEU A 15 10.89 -20.29 -4.77
C LEU A 15 9.41 -20.51 -4.48
N ARG A 16 8.59 -20.76 -5.51
CA ARG A 16 7.14 -20.93 -5.35
C ARG A 16 6.77 -22.06 -4.40
N CYS A 17 7.49 -23.17 -4.42
CA CYS A 17 7.25 -24.28 -3.51
C CYS A 17 7.39 -23.88 -2.04
N GLU A 18 8.27 -22.92 -1.73
CA GLU A 18 8.46 -22.40 -0.38
C GLU A 18 7.33 -21.44 0.02
N TRP A 19 6.85 -20.63 -0.93
CA TRP A 19 5.81 -19.62 -0.71
C TRP A 19 4.39 -20.19 -0.59
N VAL A 20 4.13 -21.35 -1.20
CA VAL A 20 2.80 -22.01 -1.18
C VAL A 20 2.71 -23.11 -0.13
N THR A 21 3.66 -23.16 0.82
CA THR A 21 3.54 -24.02 1.99
C THR A 21 2.28 -23.64 2.78
N PRO A 22 1.51 -24.61 3.32
CA PRO A 22 0.30 -24.31 4.07
C PRO A 22 0.58 -23.29 5.18
N ASN A 23 -0.29 -22.27 5.30
CA ASN A 23 -0.15 -21.28 6.37
C ASN A 23 -0.60 -21.88 7.70
N ASP A 24 0.16 -21.65 8.77
CA ASP A 24 -0.28 -22.01 10.12
C ASP A 24 -1.14 -20.88 10.68
N ILE A 25 -2.44 -20.94 10.41
CA ILE A 25 -3.42 -19.93 10.84
C ILE A 25 -3.54 -19.83 12.37
N ASN A 26 -3.08 -20.85 13.10
CA ASN A 26 -3.09 -20.87 14.56
C ASN A 26 -1.81 -20.31 15.17
N SER A 27 -0.76 -20.05 14.36
CA SER A 27 0.46 -19.42 14.86
C SER A 27 0.15 -17.98 15.30
N ILE A 28 0.39 -17.73 16.58
CA ILE A 28 0.22 -16.40 17.19
C ILE A 28 1.46 -15.52 17.01
N ASP A 29 2.55 -16.11 16.53
CA ASP A 29 3.92 -15.61 16.49
C ASP A 29 4.44 -15.39 15.06
N SER A 30 3.63 -15.68 14.04
CA SER A 30 3.95 -15.39 12.64
C SER A 30 2.78 -14.76 11.90
N LEU A 31 3.07 -13.96 10.87
CA LEU A 31 2.06 -13.30 10.01
C LEU A 31 2.50 -13.39 8.56
N ARG A 32 1.64 -13.94 7.70
CA ARG A 32 1.89 -14.04 6.27
C ARG A 32 1.27 -12.84 5.54
N VAL A 33 2.12 -11.99 4.99
CA VAL A 33 1.70 -10.77 4.29
C VAL A 33 2.09 -10.83 2.83
N VAL A 34 1.14 -10.57 1.94
CA VAL A 34 1.37 -10.36 0.51
C VAL A 34 1.23 -8.87 0.20
N THR A 35 2.20 -8.31 -0.51
CA THR A 35 2.06 -7.00 -1.16
C THR A 35 2.31 -7.16 -2.65
N TYR A 36 1.37 -6.71 -3.49
CA TYR A 36 1.48 -6.95 -4.93
C TYR A 36 0.79 -5.87 -5.78
N ASN A 37 1.58 -5.20 -6.62
CA ASN A 37 1.08 -4.32 -7.67
C ASN A 37 0.60 -5.17 -8.86
N LEU A 38 -0.69 -5.09 -9.20
CA LEU A 38 -1.32 -5.98 -10.17
C LEU A 38 -1.15 -5.56 -11.64
N LEU A 39 -0.59 -4.38 -11.88
CA LEU A 39 -0.60 -3.70 -13.17
C LEU A 39 -2.04 -3.50 -13.70
N SER A 40 -2.57 -2.30 -13.50
CA SER A 40 -3.93 -1.96 -13.92
C SER A 40 -4.11 -2.16 -15.42
N ASP A 41 -5.33 -2.44 -15.87
CA ASP A 41 -5.58 -2.66 -17.29
C ASP A 41 -5.32 -1.39 -18.12
N SER A 42 -5.54 -0.21 -17.54
CA SER A 42 -5.15 1.07 -18.17
C SER A 42 -3.64 1.17 -18.40
N ASN A 43 -2.83 0.64 -17.48
CA ASN A 43 -1.37 0.70 -17.58
C ASN A 43 -0.78 -0.44 -18.42
N ALA A 44 -1.47 -1.59 -18.48
CA ALA A 44 -1.13 -2.71 -19.36
C ALA A 44 -1.55 -2.48 -20.83
N GLY A 45 -2.40 -1.48 -21.06
CA GLY A 45 -3.18 -1.30 -22.29
C GLY A 45 -2.34 -1.20 -23.57
N GLN A 46 -2.99 -1.56 -24.68
CA GLN A 46 -2.45 -1.53 -26.05
C GLN A 46 -2.58 -0.15 -26.72
N GLU A 47 -3.10 0.85 -26.01
CA GLU A 47 -3.40 2.18 -26.55
C GLU A 47 -2.65 3.28 -25.78
N GLY A 48 -2.42 4.42 -26.42
CA GLY A 48 -1.74 5.56 -25.82
C GLY A 48 -0.27 5.29 -25.50
N SER A 49 0.23 5.88 -24.40
CA SER A 49 1.62 5.72 -23.96
C SER A 49 1.93 4.31 -23.43
N ALA A 50 0.92 3.56 -22.97
CA ALA A 50 1.06 2.21 -22.42
C ALA A 50 1.45 1.16 -23.47
N ALA A 51 1.03 1.37 -24.72
CA ALA A 51 1.29 0.46 -25.84
C ALA A 51 2.79 0.17 -26.07
N TYR A 52 3.65 1.12 -25.71
CA TYR A 52 5.09 1.05 -25.91
C TYR A 52 5.86 0.69 -24.63
N LEU A 53 5.20 0.47 -23.50
CA LEU A 53 5.86 0.16 -22.23
C LEU A 53 6.38 -1.28 -22.18
N TYR A 54 5.73 -2.20 -22.90
CA TYR A 54 6.03 -3.64 -22.86
C TYR A 54 6.28 -4.26 -24.24
N PRO A 55 7.17 -3.69 -25.09
CA PRO A 55 7.38 -4.14 -26.46
C PRO A 55 7.89 -5.59 -26.56
N GLN A 56 8.50 -6.10 -25.49
CA GLN A 56 8.98 -7.48 -25.37
C GLN A 56 7.90 -8.50 -25.01
N CYS A 57 6.70 -8.05 -24.62
CA CYS A 57 5.60 -8.91 -24.20
C CYS A 57 4.60 -9.05 -25.36
N ASP A 58 4.21 -10.28 -25.70
CA ASP A 58 3.12 -10.46 -26.67
C ASP A 58 1.86 -9.74 -26.17
N PRO A 59 1.21 -8.89 -26.98
CA PRO A 59 -0.07 -8.27 -26.67
C PRO A 59 -1.11 -9.20 -26.04
N GLU A 60 -1.17 -10.47 -26.46
CA GLU A 60 -2.12 -11.44 -25.90
C GLU A 60 -1.84 -11.77 -24.43
N HIS A 61 -0.59 -11.66 -23.96
CA HIS A 61 -0.20 -11.84 -22.57
C HIS A 61 -0.61 -10.67 -21.67
N LEU A 62 -0.78 -9.46 -22.23
CA LEU A 62 -1.15 -8.26 -21.48
C LEU A 62 -2.66 -8.15 -21.22
N LEU A 63 -3.48 -8.90 -21.95
CA LEU A 63 -4.93 -8.84 -21.83
C LEU A 63 -5.41 -9.20 -20.41
N ARG A 64 -6.22 -8.33 -19.80
CA ARG A 64 -6.85 -8.55 -18.48
C ARG A 64 -7.47 -9.93 -18.33
N LYS A 65 -8.21 -10.40 -19.35
CA LYS A 65 -8.89 -11.71 -19.36
C LYS A 65 -7.95 -12.90 -19.20
N ARG A 66 -6.65 -12.71 -19.50
CA ARG A 66 -5.60 -13.72 -19.36
C ARG A 66 -4.83 -13.53 -18.07
N ARG A 67 -4.41 -12.30 -17.75
CA ARG A 67 -3.63 -11.99 -16.54
C ARG A 67 -4.39 -12.28 -15.25
N MET A 68 -5.63 -11.83 -15.16
CA MET A 68 -6.37 -11.84 -13.90
C MET A 68 -6.62 -13.26 -13.33
N PRO A 69 -7.02 -14.27 -14.12
CA PRO A 69 -7.13 -15.64 -13.61
C PRO A 69 -5.82 -16.20 -13.02
N MET A 70 -4.67 -15.87 -13.62
CA MET A 70 -3.36 -16.30 -13.12
C MET A 70 -2.98 -15.59 -11.82
N ILE A 71 -3.21 -14.28 -11.75
CA ILE A 71 -2.99 -13.49 -10.53
C ILE A 71 -3.85 -14.02 -9.38
N ILE A 72 -5.13 -14.30 -9.63
CA ILE A 72 -6.02 -14.88 -8.61
C ILE A 72 -5.49 -16.24 -8.14
N TYR A 73 -5.10 -17.11 -9.07
CA TYR A 73 -4.55 -18.42 -8.72
C TYR A 73 -3.29 -18.28 -7.86
N GLU A 74 -2.41 -17.33 -8.18
CA GLU A 74 -1.21 -17.02 -7.41
C GLU A 74 -1.53 -16.48 -6.00
N LEU A 75 -2.44 -15.52 -5.88
CA LEU A 75 -2.88 -14.97 -4.59
C LEU A 75 -3.48 -16.04 -3.67
N LEU A 76 -4.34 -16.91 -4.21
CA LEU A 76 -4.96 -17.98 -3.44
C LEU A 76 -3.96 -19.05 -2.98
N ALA A 77 -2.94 -19.33 -3.80
CA ALA A 77 -1.91 -20.30 -3.44
C ALA A 77 -1.06 -19.85 -2.25
N TYR A 78 -0.92 -18.54 -2.03
CA TYR A 78 -0.14 -18.01 -0.91
C TYR A 78 -0.80 -18.20 0.45
N GLN A 79 -2.12 -18.37 0.54
CA GLN A 79 -2.85 -18.51 1.82
C GLN A 79 -2.45 -17.41 2.83
N ALA A 80 -2.35 -16.18 2.36
CA ALA A 80 -1.87 -15.06 3.18
C ALA A 80 -2.86 -14.67 4.27
N ASP A 81 -2.39 -14.11 5.37
CA ASP A 81 -3.25 -13.52 6.38
C ASP A 81 -3.71 -12.11 5.98
N LEU A 82 -2.81 -11.39 5.30
CA LEU A 82 -3.02 -10.04 4.77
C LEU A 82 -2.60 -9.99 3.30
N ILE A 83 -3.42 -9.35 2.47
CA ILE A 83 -3.13 -9.12 1.06
C ILE A 83 -3.32 -7.63 0.77
N CYS A 84 -2.23 -6.94 0.45
CA CYS A 84 -2.20 -5.52 0.10
C CYS A 84 -1.88 -5.36 -1.38
N LEU A 85 -2.81 -4.80 -2.15
CA LEU A 85 -2.74 -4.72 -3.60
C LEU A 85 -2.69 -3.26 -4.06
N GLN A 86 -1.96 -3.01 -5.14
CA GLN A 86 -1.88 -1.71 -5.82
C GLN A 86 -2.24 -1.88 -7.30
N GLU A 87 -2.62 -0.77 -7.95
CA GLU A 87 -3.09 -0.77 -9.35
C GLU A 87 -4.28 -1.69 -9.60
N VAL A 88 -5.21 -1.69 -8.65
CA VAL A 88 -6.44 -2.46 -8.75
C VAL A 88 -7.49 -1.61 -9.45
N ASP A 89 -7.95 -2.03 -10.62
CA ASP A 89 -9.11 -1.43 -11.27
C ASP A 89 -10.39 -1.68 -10.43
N MET A 90 -11.25 -0.66 -10.25
CA MET A 90 -12.49 -0.79 -9.46
C MET A 90 -13.37 -1.96 -9.94
N LEU A 91 -13.53 -2.12 -11.26
CA LEU A 91 -14.31 -3.21 -11.83
C LEU A 91 -13.69 -4.59 -11.50
N VAL A 92 -12.36 -4.70 -11.49
CA VAL A 92 -11.66 -5.94 -11.12
C VAL A 92 -11.85 -6.24 -9.64
N TYR A 93 -11.83 -5.23 -8.79
CA TYR A 93 -12.15 -5.39 -7.37
C TYR A 93 -13.57 -5.94 -7.17
N ASP A 94 -14.57 -5.26 -7.73
CA ASP A 94 -15.99 -5.57 -7.46
C ASP A 94 -16.45 -6.89 -8.07
N THR A 95 -15.97 -7.24 -9.26
CA THR A 95 -16.48 -8.38 -10.03
C THR A 95 -15.62 -9.64 -9.93
N LEU A 96 -14.39 -9.52 -9.42
CA LEU A 96 -13.45 -10.64 -9.37
C LEU A 96 -12.77 -10.80 -8.02
N LEU A 97 -11.95 -9.83 -7.58
CA LEU A 97 -11.14 -9.99 -6.37
C LEU A 97 -12.01 -10.18 -5.12
N ARG A 98 -12.95 -9.26 -4.89
CA ARG A 98 -13.82 -9.32 -3.71
C ARG A 98 -14.66 -10.59 -3.68
N PRO A 99 -15.44 -10.96 -4.72
CA PRO A 99 -16.22 -12.20 -4.70
C PRO A 99 -15.39 -13.46 -4.48
N VAL A 100 -14.23 -13.57 -5.15
CA VAL A 100 -13.37 -14.77 -5.05
C VAL A 100 -12.71 -14.87 -3.68
N LEU A 101 -12.15 -13.77 -3.17
CA LEU A 101 -11.47 -13.78 -1.88
C LEU A 101 -12.48 -13.91 -0.72
N SER A 102 -13.68 -13.36 -0.83
CA SER A 102 -14.74 -13.58 0.16
C SER A 102 -15.22 -15.03 0.22
N ASP A 103 -15.33 -15.73 -0.92
CA ASP A 103 -15.57 -17.19 -0.95
C ASP A 103 -14.45 -17.97 -0.24
N LYS A 104 -13.25 -17.40 -0.16
CA LYS A 104 -12.08 -17.96 0.54
C LYS A 104 -11.89 -17.41 1.95
N GLY A 105 -12.91 -16.78 2.53
CA GLY A 105 -12.90 -16.35 3.92
C GLY A 105 -12.15 -15.03 4.17
N TYR A 106 -11.95 -14.21 3.14
CA TYR A 106 -11.37 -12.87 3.31
C TYR A 106 -12.43 -11.78 3.30
N GLN A 107 -12.23 -10.77 4.14
CA GLN A 107 -12.90 -9.48 4.00
C GLN A 107 -11.97 -8.50 3.28
N GLY A 108 -12.54 -7.60 2.49
CA GLY A 108 -11.79 -6.68 1.63
C GLY A 108 -12.24 -5.23 1.74
N PHE A 109 -11.30 -4.32 1.51
CA PHE A 109 -11.51 -2.87 1.44
C PHE A 109 -10.81 -2.29 0.20
N TYR A 110 -11.50 -1.42 -0.53
CA TYR A 110 -10.99 -0.76 -1.74
C TYR A 110 -11.01 0.75 -1.61
N SER A 111 -9.95 1.39 -2.12
CA SER A 111 -9.83 2.84 -2.17
C SER A 111 -9.33 3.24 -3.55
N ASN A 112 -10.14 4.00 -4.28
CA ASN A 112 -9.71 4.59 -5.55
C ASN A 112 -8.71 5.73 -5.29
N LYS A 113 -7.77 5.94 -6.21
CA LYS A 113 -7.02 7.20 -6.20
C LYS A 113 -7.96 8.38 -6.49
N ILE A 114 -7.61 9.56 -6.00
CA ILE A 114 -8.34 10.79 -6.28
C ILE A 114 -8.04 11.25 -7.70
N GLY A 115 -9.05 11.84 -8.34
CA GLY A 115 -8.99 12.35 -9.70
C GLY A 115 -9.67 11.39 -10.68
N ASN A 116 -9.30 11.49 -11.96
CA ASN A 116 -9.95 10.74 -13.04
C ASN A 116 -9.29 9.38 -13.31
N THR A 117 -8.54 8.85 -12.34
CA THR A 117 -7.89 7.54 -12.42
C THR A 117 -8.92 6.44 -12.12
N ARG A 118 -8.82 5.31 -12.82
CA ARG A 118 -9.75 4.17 -12.71
C ARG A 118 -9.17 3.01 -11.89
N GLU A 119 -8.09 3.28 -11.17
CA GLU A 119 -7.40 2.31 -10.31
C GLU A 119 -7.07 2.90 -8.95
N GLY A 120 -6.85 2.00 -7.99
CA GLY A 120 -6.38 2.34 -6.67
C GLY A 120 -5.77 1.16 -5.94
N CYS A 121 -6.02 1.10 -4.64
CA CYS A 121 -5.48 0.09 -3.76
C CYS A 121 -6.60 -0.79 -3.19
N ALA A 122 -6.29 -2.06 -2.92
CA ALA A 122 -7.17 -2.95 -2.19
C ALA A 122 -6.41 -3.61 -1.04
N MET A 123 -7.10 -3.89 0.05
CA MET A 123 -6.59 -4.62 1.20
C MET A 123 -7.55 -5.74 1.54
N PHE A 124 -7.04 -6.93 1.83
CA PHE A 124 -7.83 -8.06 2.30
C PHE A 124 -7.19 -8.68 3.54
N TRP A 125 -8.02 -9.18 4.45
CA TRP A 125 -7.60 -9.89 5.65
C TRP A 125 -8.41 -11.17 5.84
N SER A 126 -7.74 -12.22 6.33
CA SER A 126 -8.37 -13.52 6.60
C SER A 126 -9.28 -13.43 7.83
N LEU A 127 -10.54 -13.82 7.65
CA LEU A 127 -11.52 -13.93 8.75
C LEU A 127 -11.28 -15.17 9.62
N ASP A 128 -10.39 -16.09 9.24
CA ASP A 128 -9.98 -17.17 10.15
C ASP A 128 -9.05 -16.64 11.24
N ARG A 129 -8.30 -15.57 10.94
CA ARG A 129 -7.30 -15.00 11.84
C ARG A 129 -7.76 -13.73 12.54
N PHE A 130 -8.48 -12.86 11.83
CA PHE A 130 -8.90 -11.56 12.32
C PHE A 130 -10.42 -11.50 12.49
N GLU A 131 -10.87 -10.64 13.40
CA GLU A 131 -12.27 -10.26 13.49
C GLU A 131 -12.71 -9.52 12.22
N ALA A 132 -13.98 -9.67 11.87
CA ALA A 132 -14.57 -8.89 10.78
C ALA A 132 -14.68 -7.44 11.21
N LEU A 133 -14.36 -6.52 10.30
CA LEU A 133 -14.59 -5.09 10.50
C LEU A 133 -15.96 -4.69 9.93
N THR A 134 -16.52 -3.63 10.47
CA THR A 134 -17.64 -2.87 9.89
C THR A 134 -17.14 -2.01 8.72
N GLU A 135 -18.07 -1.49 7.91
CA GLU A 135 -17.72 -0.73 6.69
C GLU A 135 -16.95 0.57 6.97
N ASP A 136 -17.16 1.18 8.14
CA ASP A 136 -16.55 2.47 8.52
C ASP A 136 -15.19 2.35 9.23
N GLU A 137 -14.79 1.13 9.60
CA GLU A 137 -13.56 0.88 10.35
C GLU A 137 -12.28 1.00 9.48
N PRO A 138 -12.22 0.41 8.28
CA PRO A 138 -11.14 0.69 7.34
C PRO A 138 -11.27 2.11 6.77
N GLN A 139 -10.17 2.86 6.76
CA GLN A 139 -10.16 4.26 6.36
C GLN A 139 -9.27 4.51 5.14
N THR A 140 -9.72 5.44 4.30
CA THR A 140 -8.93 5.99 3.19
C THR A 140 -8.47 7.39 3.54
N PHE A 141 -7.17 7.61 3.51
CA PHE A 141 -6.56 8.92 3.69
C PHE A 141 -5.97 9.39 2.36
N PRO A 142 -6.56 10.41 1.72
CA PRO A 142 -5.89 11.18 0.68
C PRO A 142 -4.54 11.69 1.18
N ILE A 143 -3.43 11.27 0.56
CA ILE A 143 -2.10 11.65 1.07
C ILE A 143 -1.90 13.16 0.99
N ARG A 144 -2.47 13.82 -0.02
CA ARG A 144 -2.42 15.28 -0.15
C ARG A 144 -3.07 16.02 1.02
N ASP A 145 -4.08 15.44 1.66
CA ASP A 145 -4.81 16.05 2.77
C ASP A 145 -4.09 15.85 4.13
N LEU A 146 -3.02 15.03 4.14
CA LEU A 146 -2.14 14.84 5.28
C LEU A 146 -1.05 15.92 5.37
N PHE A 147 -0.83 16.71 4.32
CA PHE A 147 0.20 17.75 4.30
C PHE A 147 -0.23 18.99 5.12
N PRO A 148 0.70 19.66 5.81
CA PRO A 148 0.40 20.80 6.69
C PRO A 148 0.19 22.11 5.91
N LEU A 149 -0.80 22.16 5.01
CA LEU A 149 -1.08 23.28 4.11
C LEU A 149 -2.09 24.31 4.66
N GLY A 150 -2.27 24.35 5.98
CA GLY A 150 -3.05 25.41 6.66
C GLY A 150 -4.58 25.34 6.49
N LYS A 151 -5.13 24.26 5.93
CA LYS A 151 -6.58 24.10 5.71
C LYS A 151 -7.34 23.42 6.87
N ASN A 152 -6.64 22.81 7.84
CA ASN A 152 -7.26 22.07 8.95
C ASN A 152 -6.63 22.44 10.31
N GLU A 153 -7.33 23.26 11.11
CA GLU A 153 -6.91 23.62 12.49
C GLU A 153 -6.91 22.40 13.44
N ASP A 154 -7.71 21.36 13.14
CA ASP A 154 -7.87 20.13 13.95
C ASP A 154 -6.66 19.17 13.93
N GLN A 155 -5.66 19.39 13.07
CA GLN A 155 -4.46 18.54 13.03
C GLN A 155 -3.34 19.04 13.98
N SER A 156 -3.49 20.23 14.56
CA SER A 156 -2.46 20.92 15.34
C SER A 156 -1.91 20.13 16.53
N GLY A 157 -2.76 19.42 17.28
CA GLY A 157 -2.37 18.80 18.57
C GLY A 157 -1.37 17.65 18.50
N PHE A 158 -1.16 16.99 17.36
CA PHE A 158 -0.19 15.89 17.20
C PHE A 158 0.92 16.21 16.20
N LEU A 159 0.74 17.24 15.36
CA LEU A 159 1.72 17.65 14.34
C LEU A 159 2.97 18.26 14.98
N GLU A 160 2.84 18.80 16.20
CA GLU A 160 3.93 19.47 16.93
C GLU A 160 5.03 18.51 17.43
N ASP A 161 4.74 17.20 17.52
CA ASP A 161 5.69 16.22 18.06
C ASP A 161 6.80 15.84 17.07
N TRP A 162 6.59 16.04 15.77
CA TRP A 162 7.57 15.68 14.73
C TRP A 162 8.19 16.94 14.15
N THR A 163 9.46 17.22 14.47
CA THR A 163 10.23 18.34 13.89
C THR A 163 10.21 18.32 12.36
N SER A 164 10.18 17.14 11.75
CA SER A 164 10.10 16.97 10.29
C SER A 164 8.80 17.47 9.67
N VAL A 165 7.71 17.60 10.43
CA VAL A 165 6.47 18.23 9.96
C VAL A 165 6.66 19.74 9.85
N VAL A 166 7.37 20.35 10.80
CA VAL A 166 7.74 21.77 10.74
C VAL A 166 8.68 22.01 9.56
N ASP A 167 9.68 21.14 9.36
CA ASP A 167 10.56 21.21 8.19
C ASP A 167 9.77 21.11 6.88
N MET A 168 8.77 20.23 6.82
CA MET A 168 7.90 20.09 5.65
C MET A 168 7.03 21.32 5.43
N LYS A 169 6.45 21.89 6.50
CA LYS A 169 5.69 23.13 6.40
C LYS A 169 6.55 24.26 5.84
N ASN A 170 7.74 24.47 6.39
CA ASN A 170 8.68 25.49 5.92
C ASN A 170 9.08 25.26 4.45
N LEU A 171 9.28 24.01 4.04
CA LEU A 171 9.58 23.65 2.66
C LEU A 171 8.42 24.01 1.72
N LEU A 172 7.18 23.70 2.09
CA LEU A 172 6.01 24.00 1.26
C LEU A 172 5.67 25.49 1.22
N GLU A 173 5.95 26.22 2.30
CA GLU A 173 5.86 27.68 2.34
C GLU A 173 6.88 28.35 1.41
N ALA A 174 8.05 27.74 1.24
CA ALA A 174 9.10 28.25 0.34
C ALA A 174 8.93 27.87 -1.15
N HIS A 175 8.01 26.94 -1.48
CA HIS A 175 7.87 26.37 -2.82
C HIS A 175 6.40 26.28 -3.28
N ASP A 176 5.89 27.34 -3.90
CA ASP A 176 4.50 27.39 -4.38
C ASP A 176 4.21 26.31 -5.45
N ASP A 177 5.10 26.10 -6.42
CA ASP A 177 4.93 25.05 -7.45
C ASP A 177 4.77 23.64 -6.84
N LEU A 178 5.50 23.38 -5.75
CA LEU A 178 5.44 22.11 -5.03
C LEU A 178 4.12 21.96 -4.29
N ARG A 179 3.63 23.05 -3.69
CA ARG A 179 2.33 23.11 -3.03
C ARG A 179 1.20 22.85 -4.02
N GLU A 180 1.18 23.56 -5.14
CA GLU A 180 0.17 23.36 -6.20
C GLU A 180 0.20 21.93 -6.72
N MET A 181 1.39 21.35 -6.91
CA MET A 181 1.52 19.95 -7.33
C MET A 181 0.91 18.99 -6.29
N ILE A 182 1.11 19.22 -4.99
CA ILE A 182 0.51 18.40 -3.93
C ILE A 182 -1.01 18.55 -3.91
N GLU A 183 -1.54 19.76 -3.96
CA GLU A 183 -2.97 20.02 -3.85
C GLU A 183 -3.75 19.52 -5.07
N ASP A 184 -3.26 19.81 -6.27
CA ASP A 184 -4.02 19.63 -7.50
C ASP A 184 -3.70 18.33 -8.24
N LYS A 185 -2.48 17.80 -8.11
CA LYS A 185 -2.00 16.68 -8.93
C LYS A 185 -1.82 15.37 -8.15
N LEU A 186 -1.64 15.40 -6.84
CA LEU A 186 -1.45 14.17 -6.06
C LEU A 186 -2.78 13.49 -5.71
N GLY A 187 -3.13 12.48 -6.51
CA GLY A 187 -4.28 11.61 -6.26
C GLY A 187 -4.03 10.40 -5.36
N HIS A 188 -2.84 10.24 -4.79
CA HIS A 188 -2.44 9.01 -4.09
C HIS A 188 -3.12 8.89 -2.72
N VAL A 189 -3.42 7.66 -2.33
CA VAL A 189 -4.14 7.35 -1.09
C VAL A 189 -3.34 6.41 -0.18
N LEU A 190 -3.60 6.50 1.11
CA LEU A 190 -3.16 5.58 2.14
C LEU A 190 -4.40 4.87 2.70
N GLN A 191 -4.44 3.56 2.61
CA GLN A 191 -5.44 2.74 3.28
C GLN A 191 -4.93 2.36 4.66
N ILE A 192 -5.79 2.42 5.68
CA ILE A 192 -5.49 1.95 7.03
C ILE A 192 -6.65 1.08 7.53
N ALA A 193 -6.33 -0.06 8.13
CA ALA A 193 -7.28 -0.87 8.89
C ALA A 193 -6.62 -1.35 10.19
N THR A 194 -7.32 -1.25 11.33
CA THR A 194 -6.87 -1.83 12.59
C THR A 194 -7.61 -3.14 12.81
N LEU A 195 -6.87 -4.26 12.85
CA LEU A 195 -7.44 -5.61 12.89
C LEU A 195 -7.22 -6.24 14.27
N THR A 196 -8.28 -6.80 14.85
CA THR A 196 -8.23 -7.58 16.09
C THR A 196 -7.98 -9.05 15.79
N LEU A 197 -7.04 -9.69 16.50
CA LEU A 197 -6.73 -11.11 16.39
C LEU A 197 -7.77 -11.95 17.15
N LYS A 198 -8.34 -12.99 16.51
CA LYS A 198 -9.36 -13.87 17.13
C LYS A 198 -8.83 -14.71 18.30
N ASN A 199 -7.58 -15.16 18.21
CA ASN A 199 -6.95 -16.04 19.21
C ASN A 199 -5.99 -15.27 20.13
N GLY A 200 -6.22 -13.97 20.38
CA GLY A 200 -5.41 -13.15 21.29
C GLY A 200 -5.53 -13.51 22.77
N GLU A 201 -5.91 -14.74 23.11
CA GLU A 201 -5.99 -15.20 24.50
C GLU A 201 -4.60 -15.59 25.02
N ARG A 202 -4.31 -15.13 26.25
CA ARG A 202 -3.00 -15.20 26.91
C ARG A 202 -2.37 -16.59 26.86
N VAL A 203 -1.31 -16.74 26.07
CA VAL A 203 -0.36 -17.85 26.24
C VAL A 203 0.69 -17.43 27.28
N GLY A 204 0.46 -17.77 28.54
CA GLY A 204 1.41 -17.53 29.64
C GLY A 204 1.54 -16.06 30.08
N SER A 205 2.77 -15.63 30.40
CA SER A 205 3.08 -14.31 30.98
C SER A 205 3.39 -13.21 29.96
N MET A 206 3.37 -13.50 28.66
CA MET A 206 3.71 -12.54 27.60
C MET A 206 2.43 -11.94 27.00
N ALA A 207 2.23 -10.64 27.20
CA ALA A 207 1.11 -9.91 26.63
C ALA A 207 1.36 -9.72 25.12
N MET A 208 0.75 -10.56 24.28
CA MET A 208 0.74 -10.36 22.84
C MET A 208 -0.22 -9.21 22.50
N PRO A 209 0.11 -8.37 21.49
CA PRO A 209 -0.80 -7.32 21.05
C PRO A 209 -2.07 -7.95 20.49
N SER A 210 -3.23 -7.55 21.00
CA SER A 210 -4.54 -8.03 20.54
C SER A 210 -4.94 -7.45 19.18
N LYS A 211 -4.31 -6.34 18.77
CA LYS A 211 -4.58 -5.63 17.52
C LYS A 211 -3.30 -5.37 16.73
N ILE A 212 -3.45 -5.24 15.43
CA ILE A 212 -2.40 -4.81 14.49
C ILE A 212 -2.98 -3.79 13.51
N LEU A 213 -2.22 -2.72 13.23
CA LEU A 213 -2.59 -1.77 12.18
C LEU A 213 -1.97 -2.20 10.84
N VAL A 214 -2.76 -2.24 9.79
CA VAL A 214 -2.29 -2.54 8.44
C VAL A 214 -2.49 -1.31 7.57
N ALA A 215 -1.42 -0.91 6.90
CA ALA A 215 -1.40 0.21 5.98
C ALA A 215 -0.99 -0.25 4.58
N ASN A 216 -1.62 0.32 3.55
CA ASN A 216 -1.32 0.05 2.14
C ASN A 216 -1.32 1.35 1.33
N THR A 217 -0.35 1.51 0.42
CA THR A 217 -0.28 2.68 -0.45
C THR A 217 0.37 2.38 -1.80
N HIS A 218 0.22 3.31 -2.74
CA HIS A 218 0.98 3.36 -3.99
C HIS A 218 1.49 4.79 -4.15
N LEU A 219 2.79 5.02 -4.01
CA LEU A 219 3.41 6.34 -4.08
C LEU A 219 3.67 6.80 -5.51
N TYR A 220 3.99 8.08 -5.67
CA TYR A 220 4.13 8.72 -6.97
C TYR A 220 5.25 8.12 -7.86
N TYR A 221 4.90 7.76 -9.09
CA TYR A 221 5.76 6.96 -9.98
C TYR A 221 6.92 7.73 -10.64
N HIS A 222 6.81 9.06 -10.80
CA HIS A 222 7.71 9.79 -11.69
C HIS A 222 9.18 9.69 -11.28
N GLY A 223 10.08 9.30 -12.19
CA GLY A 223 11.48 8.95 -11.86
C GLY A 223 12.25 10.06 -11.13
N MET A 224 12.01 11.33 -11.48
CA MET A 224 12.67 12.50 -10.89
C MET A 224 12.03 12.98 -9.57
N ALA A 225 10.89 12.41 -9.19
CA ALA A 225 10.08 12.86 -8.05
C ALA A 225 10.49 12.22 -6.71
N GLY A 226 11.80 12.07 -6.48
CA GLY A 226 12.31 11.46 -5.24
C GLY A 226 11.90 12.23 -3.98
N HIS A 227 11.93 13.56 -4.04
CA HIS A 227 11.50 14.44 -2.95
C HIS A 227 9.99 14.30 -2.67
N ILE A 228 9.14 14.21 -3.71
CA ILE A 228 7.70 14.02 -3.57
C ILE A 228 7.41 12.69 -2.84
N ARG A 229 8.02 11.58 -3.28
CA ARG A 229 7.85 10.28 -2.62
C ARG A 229 8.33 10.29 -1.18
N LEU A 230 9.45 10.95 -0.88
CA LEU A 230 9.94 11.10 0.48
C LEU A 230 8.90 11.81 1.37
N MET A 231 8.34 12.92 0.90
CA MET A 231 7.34 13.66 1.66
C MET A 231 6.03 12.88 1.82
N GLN A 232 5.54 12.24 0.76
CA GLN A 232 4.36 11.37 0.83
C GLN A 232 4.55 10.26 1.87
N LEU A 233 5.72 9.62 1.87
CA LEU A 233 6.03 8.56 2.82
C LEU A 233 6.14 9.07 4.25
N LEU A 234 6.74 10.25 4.46
CA LEU A 234 6.79 10.89 5.78
C LEU A 234 5.38 11.18 6.31
N MET A 235 4.50 11.74 5.48
CA MET A 235 3.10 12.00 5.88
C MET A 235 2.32 10.71 6.14
N ALA A 236 2.57 9.66 5.36
CA ALA A 236 1.96 8.36 5.60
C ALA A 236 2.44 7.74 6.92
N CYS A 237 3.74 7.79 7.22
CA CYS A 237 4.30 7.34 8.50
C CYS A 237 3.72 8.11 9.69
N TYR A 238 3.54 9.42 9.55
CA TYR A 238 2.92 10.25 10.57
C TYR A 238 1.45 9.85 10.82
N CYS A 239 0.66 9.68 9.76
CA CYS A 239 -0.73 9.21 9.86
C CYS A 239 -0.82 7.82 10.51
N ILE A 240 0.06 6.88 10.13
CA ILE A 240 0.16 5.56 10.75
C ILE A 240 0.48 5.65 12.25
N GLU A 241 1.42 6.51 12.65
CA GLU A 241 1.77 6.70 14.06
C GLU A 241 0.59 7.26 14.86
N LYS A 242 -0.16 8.20 14.29
CA LYS A 242 -1.38 8.73 14.90
C LYS A 242 -2.44 7.64 15.06
N GLU A 243 -2.76 6.92 13.99
CA GLU A 243 -3.83 5.93 13.99
C GLU A 243 -3.52 4.72 14.87
N ARG A 244 -2.24 4.31 14.96
CA ARG A 244 -1.86 3.18 15.83
C ARG A 244 -1.79 3.51 17.31
N CYS A 245 -1.91 4.79 17.68
CA CYS A 245 -1.86 5.29 19.05
C CYS A 245 -3.21 5.88 19.53
N LYS A 246 -4.24 5.89 18.68
CA LYS A 246 -5.48 6.65 18.91
C LYS A 246 -6.30 6.21 20.12
N ASP A 247 -6.22 4.92 20.47
CA ASP A 247 -6.96 4.33 21.58
C ASP A 247 -6.16 4.36 22.91
N GLY A 248 -5.05 5.09 22.96
CA GLY A 248 -4.14 5.13 24.12
C GLY A 248 -3.19 3.93 24.23
N GLU A 249 -3.36 2.92 23.38
CA GLU A 249 -2.41 1.83 23.18
C GLU A 249 -1.64 2.02 21.88
N ARG A 250 -0.40 1.52 21.81
CA ARG A 250 0.46 1.61 20.61
C ARG A 250 0.56 0.27 19.90
N TYR A 251 -0.19 0.11 18.82
CA TYR A 251 -0.24 -1.15 18.08
C TYR A 251 1.01 -1.39 17.22
N PRO A 252 1.44 -2.67 17.06
CA PRO A 252 2.32 -3.03 15.96
C PRO A 252 1.63 -2.71 14.63
N PHE A 253 2.42 -2.53 13.57
CA PHE A 253 1.86 -2.25 12.26
C PHE A 253 2.62 -2.93 11.12
N VAL A 254 1.90 -3.15 10.02
CA VAL A 254 2.44 -3.54 8.72
C VAL A 254 2.21 -2.38 7.76
N PHE A 255 3.26 -1.87 7.12
CA PHE A 255 3.13 -0.87 6.07
C PHE A 255 3.57 -1.47 4.73
N ALA A 256 2.58 -1.90 3.95
CA ALA A 256 2.74 -2.46 2.62
C ALA A 256 2.53 -1.38 1.55
N GLY A 257 2.95 -1.67 0.32
CA GLY A 257 2.72 -0.78 -0.80
C GLY A 257 3.75 -0.87 -1.90
N ASP A 258 3.43 -0.20 -3.01
CA ASP A 258 4.39 0.16 -4.03
C ASP A 258 4.92 1.56 -3.73
N PHE A 259 6.13 1.64 -3.18
CA PHE A 259 6.75 2.91 -2.81
C PHE A 259 7.42 3.62 -3.97
N ASN A 260 7.46 3.04 -5.18
CA ASN A 260 8.17 3.58 -6.36
C ASN A 260 9.60 4.05 -6.04
N SER A 261 10.27 3.36 -5.12
CA SER A 261 11.49 3.82 -4.46
C SER A 261 12.51 2.70 -4.33
N ALA A 262 13.68 2.89 -4.93
CA ALA A 262 14.81 1.98 -4.77
C ALA A 262 15.36 2.00 -3.34
N VAL A 263 16.03 0.93 -2.92
CA VAL A 263 16.57 0.76 -1.55
C VAL A 263 17.46 1.93 -1.07
N ARG A 264 18.17 2.58 -2.00
CA ARG A 264 19.06 3.72 -1.71
C ARG A 264 18.37 5.09 -1.75
N SER A 265 17.07 5.16 -2.05
CA SER A 265 16.33 6.43 -2.11
C SER A 265 16.16 7.05 -0.73
N GLY A 266 15.97 8.37 -0.66
CA GLY A 266 15.66 9.04 0.60
C GLY A 266 14.43 8.46 1.29
N ALA A 267 13.39 8.08 0.53
CA ALA A 267 12.17 7.48 1.08
C ALA A 267 12.46 6.17 1.83
N VAL A 268 13.24 5.26 1.25
CA VAL A 268 13.60 4.01 1.96
C VAL A 268 14.56 4.28 3.12
N GLN A 269 15.50 5.22 2.97
CA GLN A 269 16.38 5.60 4.07
C GLN A 269 15.61 6.23 5.25
N LEU A 270 14.51 6.95 4.99
CA LEU A 270 13.61 7.44 6.04
C LEU A 270 13.05 6.27 6.86
N MET A 271 12.54 5.22 6.21
CA MET A 271 12.01 4.05 6.92
C MET A 271 13.09 3.32 7.73
N LEU A 272 14.29 3.18 7.18
CA LEU A 272 15.38 2.42 7.82
C LEU A 272 16.10 3.19 8.92
N ARG A 273 16.30 4.51 8.75
CA ARG A 273 17.14 5.34 9.62
C ARG A 273 16.35 6.39 10.40
N ARG A 274 15.05 6.51 10.15
CA ARG A 274 14.15 7.53 10.73
C ARG A 274 14.56 8.98 10.46
N THR A 275 15.53 9.19 9.58
CA THR A 275 16.10 10.49 9.27
C THR A 275 16.57 10.54 7.83
N VAL A 276 16.44 11.71 7.20
CA VAL A 276 17.00 12.02 5.88
C VAL A 276 17.55 13.45 5.97
N GLY A 277 18.79 13.64 5.52
CA GLY A 277 19.41 14.96 5.52
C GLY A 277 18.79 15.91 4.49
N PRO A 278 18.98 17.24 4.64
CA PRO A 278 18.45 18.24 3.72
C PRO A 278 19.19 18.31 2.37
N THR A 279 20.26 17.52 2.21
CA THR A 279 21.09 17.49 1.00
C THR A 279 21.12 16.09 0.40
N GLY A 280 21.47 15.98 -0.88
CA GLY A 280 21.66 14.71 -1.58
C GLY A 280 20.73 14.51 -2.77
N SER A 281 20.83 13.33 -3.38
CA SER A 281 20.18 13.03 -4.66
C SER A 281 18.65 13.05 -4.61
N THR A 282 18.04 12.79 -3.45
CA THR A 282 16.58 12.84 -3.25
C THR A 282 16.01 14.22 -3.58
N TRP A 283 16.73 15.28 -3.21
CA TRP A 283 16.32 16.68 -3.34
C TRP A 283 16.79 17.33 -4.64
N LYS A 284 17.52 16.59 -5.50
CA LYS A 284 18.15 17.11 -6.73
C LYS A 284 17.17 17.84 -7.66
N HIS A 285 15.91 17.41 -7.66
CA HIS A 285 14.85 17.89 -8.55
C HIS A 285 13.82 18.77 -7.85
N LEU A 286 14.14 19.31 -6.67
CA LEU A 286 13.23 20.17 -5.92
C LEU A 286 12.95 21.50 -6.64
N HIS A 287 13.91 22.00 -7.43
CA HIS A 287 13.83 23.29 -8.13
C HIS A 287 13.71 23.14 -9.66
N SER A 288 13.36 21.95 -10.14
CA SER A 288 13.33 21.62 -11.57
C SER A 288 11.93 21.37 -12.09
#